data_AF-A0A377APH6-F1
#
_entry.id   AF-A0A377APH6-F1
#
_cell.length_a   1.000
_cell.length_b   1.000
_cell.length_c   1.000
_cell.angle_alpha   90.00
_cell.angle_beta   90.00
_cell.angle_gamma   90.00
#
_symmetry.space_group_name_H-M   'P 1'
#
loop_
_entity.id
_entity.type
_entity.pdbx_description
1 polymer ?
#
loop_
_entity_poly.entity_id
_entity_poly.type
_entity_poly.pdbx_seq_one_letter_code
_entity_poly.pdbx_strand_id
1 'polypeptide(L)'
;MVLSRVPVTAKKYDFDGKPNQSFSAVSCSQENIATFINKIKASPWFKDTVIVVSSDHLAMNNTAWKYLNKQDRNNLFFVIRGDKPQQETLAVKRNTMDNGATVLDILGGDNYLGLGRSSLSGQSNVGNLPQYQRENIGVEAGYHPPVEIP
;
A
#
# COMPACT_ATOMS: atom_id res chain seq x y z
N MET A 1 -2.44 29.29 -7.80
CA MET A 1 -2.99 28.09 -7.15
C MET A 1 -2.26 27.91 -5.82
N VAL A 2 -2.81 28.43 -4.74
CA VAL A 2 -2.22 28.26 -3.41
C VAL A 2 -2.60 26.87 -2.94
N LEU A 3 -1.63 25.98 -2.79
CA LEU A 3 -1.84 24.72 -2.08
C LEU A 3 -2.14 25.07 -0.62
N SER A 4 -3.42 25.16 -0.29
CA SER A 4 -3.87 25.31 1.10
C SER A 4 -3.23 24.18 1.92
N ARG A 5 -2.40 24.55 2.89
CA ARG A 5 -1.86 23.61 3.89
C ARG A 5 -3.06 23.00 4.61
N VAL A 6 -3.39 21.75 4.30
CA VAL A 6 -4.31 20.96 5.10
C VAL A 6 -3.56 20.64 6.39
N PRO A 7 -3.99 21.12 7.56
CA PRO A 7 -3.35 20.77 8.81
C PRO A 7 -3.69 19.31 9.11
N VAL A 8 -2.76 18.40 8.84
CA VAL A 8 -2.82 17.07 9.45
C VAL A 8 -2.65 17.25 10.94
N THR A 9 -3.71 17.02 11.71
CA THR A 9 -3.64 16.94 13.16
C THR A 9 -2.77 15.74 13.50
N ALA A 10 -1.54 16.00 13.95
CA ALA A 10 -0.65 14.94 14.41
C ALA A 10 -1.28 14.23 15.62
N LYS A 11 -1.96 13.11 15.38
CA LYS A 11 -2.43 12.21 16.42
C LYS A 11 -1.24 11.72 17.21
N LYS A 12 -1.33 11.83 18.54
CA LYS A 12 -0.31 11.33 19.46
C LYS A 12 -0.71 9.93 19.89
N TYR A 13 0.26 9.03 19.79
CA TYR A 13 0.10 7.65 20.22
C TYR A 13 1.05 7.40 21.38
N ASP A 14 0.50 6.90 22.49
CA ASP A 14 1.25 6.43 23.64
C ASP A 14 1.14 4.91 23.69
N PHE A 15 2.26 4.22 23.89
CA PHE A 15 2.30 2.77 24.01
C PHE A 15 3.13 2.40 25.25
N ASP A 16 2.60 1.55 26.13
CA ASP A 16 3.18 1.24 27.45
C ASP A 16 3.54 2.52 28.26
N GLY A 17 2.69 3.54 28.19
CA GLY A 17 2.88 4.83 28.88
C GLY A 17 4.02 5.70 28.33
N LYS A 18 4.57 5.36 27.14
CA LYS A 18 5.62 6.14 26.48
C LYS A 18 5.16 6.64 25.11
N PRO A 19 5.52 7.87 24.72
CA PRO A 19 5.22 8.37 23.39
C PRO A 19 5.84 7.51 22.29
N ASN A 20 5.01 7.11 21.33
CA ASN A 20 5.44 6.39 20.13
C ASN A 20 5.37 7.32 18.90
N GLN A 21 6.49 7.99 18.64
CA GLN A 21 6.61 8.92 17.52
C GLN A 21 6.49 8.22 16.16
N SER A 22 6.91 6.95 16.06
CA SER A 22 6.80 6.17 14.81
C SER A 22 5.35 5.97 14.40
N PHE A 23 4.47 5.62 15.35
CA PHE A 23 3.03 5.50 15.11
C PHE A 23 2.38 6.84 14.75
N SER A 24 2.77 7.90 15.43
CA SER A 24 2.32 9.27 15.11
C SER A 24 2.71 9.67 13.68
N ALA A 25 3.93 9.35 13.25
CA ALA A 25 4.43 9.63 11.90
C ALA A 25 3.72 8.78 10.82
N VAL A 26 3.52 7.48 11.07
CA VAL A 26 2.79 6.59 10.15
C VAL A 26 1.35 7.07 9.96
N SER A 27 0.65 7.40 11.05
CA SER A 27 -0.73 7.91 11.01
C SER A 27 -0.82 9.22 10.21
N CYS A 28 0.09 10.16 10.46
CA CYS A 28 0.18 11.42 9.71
C CYS A 28 0.42 11.19 8.21
N SER A 29 1.31 10.25 7.86
CA SER A 29 1.57 9.89 6.47
C SER A 29 0.34 9.29 5.79
N GLN A 30 -0.35 8.37 6.47
CA GLN A 30 -1.58 7.76 5.96
C GLN A 30 -2.68 8.81 5.70
N GLU A 31 -2.86 9.78 6.59
CA GLU A 31 -3.84 10.87 6.39
C GLU A 31 -3.49 11.75 5.18
N ASN A 32 -2.19 12.06 4.98
CA ASN A 32 -1.72 12.79 3.81
C ASN A 32 -1.94 12.02 2.51
N ILE A 33 -1.60 10.72 2.50
CA ILE A 33 -1.79 9.84 1.35
C ILE A 33 -3.28 9.74 1.01
N ALA A 34 -4.15 9.50 2.00
CA ALA A 34 -5.59 9.43 1.81
C ALA A 34 -6.16 10.75 1.26
N THR A 35 -5.72 11.88 1.79
CA THR A 35 -6.11 13.21 1.30
C THR A 35 -5.69 13.40 -0.16
N PHE A 36 -4.47 13.01 -0.51
CA PHE A 36 -3.97 13.12 -1.88
C PHE A 36 -4.74 12.24 -2.85
N ILE A 37 -4.95 10.96 -2.49
CA ILE A 37 -5.76 10.02 -3.28
C ILE A 37 -7.17 10.58 -3.50
N ASN A 38 -7.82 11.11 -2.45
CA ASN A 38 -9.16 11.69 -2.57
C ASN A 38 -9.20 12.89 -3.52
N LYS A 39 -8.15 13.72 -3.56
CA LYS A 39 -8.03 14.80 -4.55
C LYS A 39 -7.92 14.27 -5.97
N ILE A 40 -7.15 13.20 -6.20
CA ILE A 40 -7.07 12.55 -7.52
C ILE A 40 -8.44 11.97 -7.90
N LYS A 41 -9.09 11.24 -6.99
CA LYS A 41 -10.42 10.63 -7.20
C LYS A 41 -11.51 11.64 -7.55
N ALA A 42 -11.45 12.84 -6.97
CA ALA A 42 -12.39 13.92 -7.26
C ALA A 42 -12.11 14.66 -8.59
N SER A 43 -10.99 14.35 -9.25
CA SER A 43 -10.60 15.01 -10.50
C SER A 43 -11.26 14.37 -11.74
N PRO A 44 -11.45 15.12 -12.83
CA PRO A 44 -11.98 14.57 -14.09
C PRO A 44 -11.14 13.44 -14.69
N TRP A 45 -9.86 13.37 -14.34
CA TRP A 45 -8.90 12.40 -14.89
C TRP A 45 -8.91 11.06 -14.16
N PHE A 46 -9.59 10.95 -13.01
CA PHE A 46 -9.55 9.73 -12.21
C PHE A 46 -9.94 8.49 -13.02
N LYS A 47 -10.95 8.59 -13.90
CA LYS A 47 -11.44 7.50 -14.74
C LYS A 47 -10.34 6.83 -15.57
N ASP A 48 -9.28 7.56 -15.91
CA ASP A 48 -8.15 7.10 -16.72
C ASP A 48 -6.84 7.04 -15.91
N THR A 49 -6.95 6.86 -14.59
CA THR A 49 -5.81 6.82 -13.66
C THR A 49 -5.75 5.50 -12.91
N VAL A 50 -4.55 4.93 -12.84
CA VAL A 50 -4.20 3.84 -11.92
C VAL A 50 -3.36 4.42 -10.79
N ILE A 51 -3.80 4.28 -9.55
CA ILE A 51 -3.05 4.70 -8.36
C ILE A 51 -2.51 3.44 -7.69
N VAL A 52 -1.21 3.41 -7.42
CA VAL A 52 -0.54 2.31 -6.73
C VAL A 52 0.01 2.83 -5.41
N VAL A 53 -0.38 2.20 -4.31
CA VAL A 53 0.18 2.46 -2.98
C VAL A 53 0.96 1.21 -2.57
N SER A 54 2.28 1.35 -2.48
CA SER A 54 3.18 0.26 -2.13
C SER A 54 4.03 0.63 -0.93
N SER A 55 4.23 -0.30 -0.01
CA SER A 55 5.33 -0.21 0.94
C SER A 55 6.64 -0.57 0.25
N ASP A 56 7.71 0.11 0.62
CA ASP A 56 9.08 -0.17 0.21
C ASP A 56 9.72 -1.26 1.09
N HIS A 57 9.49 -1.21 2.40
CA HIS A 57 9.97 -2.18 3.37
C HIS A 57 9.21 -2.12 4.71
N LEU A 58 9.39 -3.13 5.57
CA LEU A 58 8.97 -3.01 6.98
C LEU A 58 9.85 -1.98 7.70
N ALA A 59 9.27 -1.24 8.65
CA ALA A 59 9.97 -0.26 9.46
C ALA A 59 11.32 -0.77 9.99
N MET A 60 12.35 0.07 9.91
CA MET A 60 13.64 -0.14 10.56
C MET A 60 13.49 -0.16 12.09
N ASN A 61 14.53 -0.60 12.83
CA ASN A 61 14.49 -0.65 14.30
C ASN A 61 14.21 0.74 14.90
N ASN A 62 12.97 0.95 15.35
CA ASN A 62 12.45 2.20 15.89
C ASN A 62 11.58 1.94 17.14
N THR A 63 10.91 2.97 17.65
CA THR A 63 10.04 2.88 18.83
C THR A 63 8.88 1.88 18.68
N ALA A 64 8.54 1.47 17.46
CA ALA A 64 7.51 0.47 17.16
C ALA A 64 8.07 -0.94 16.85
N TRP A 65 9.39 -1.11 16.69
CA TRP A 65 10.01 -2.35 16.22
C TRP A 65 9.67 -3.61 17.02
N LYS A 66 9.63 -3.50 18.36
CA LYS A 66 9.31 -4.63 19.25
C LYS A 66 7.88 -5.15 19.07
N TYR A 67 7.00 -4.34 18.51
CA TYR A 67 5.58 -4.66 18.31
C TYR A 67 5.33 -5.10 16.86
N LEU A 68 5.99 -4.45 15.89
CA LEU A 68 5.87 -4.78 14.47
C LEU A 68 6.43 -6.18 14.10
N ASN A 69 7.45 -6.66 14.80
CA ASN A 69 8.02 -8.00 14.52
C ASN A 69 7.25 -9.18 15.14
N LYS A 70 6.14 -8.92 15.84
CA LYS A 70 5.29 -9.99 16.40
C LYS A 70 4.26 -10.51 15.40
N GLN A 71 4.11 -9.85 14.25
CA GLN A 71 3.13 -10.18 13.22
C GLN A 71 3.84 -10.80 12.01
N ASP A 72 3.12 -11.63 11.26
CA ASP A 72 3.56 -12.07 9.94
C ASP A 72 3.80 -10.85 9.06
N ARG A 73 5.00 -10.78 8.47
CA ARG A 73 5.35 -9.64 7.64
C ARG A 73 4.62 -9.73 6.31
N ASN A 74 3.94 -8.65 5.96
CA ASN A 74 3.40 -8.39 4.62
C ASN A 74 3.77 -6.96 4.22
N ASN A 75 4.27 -6.76 3.00
CA ASN A 75 4.36 -5.41 2.45
C ASN A 75 3.00 -5.03 1.85
N LEU A 76 2.61 -3.77 2.00
CA LEU A 76 1.40 -3.26 1.36
C LEU A 76 1.64 -3.19 -0.16
N PHE A 77 0.74 -3.76 -0.94
CA PHE A 77 0.61 -3.48 -2.37
C PHE A 77 -0.87 -3.32 -2.71
N PHE A 78 -1.27 -2.09 -2.98
CA PHE A 78 -2.66 -1.70 -3.12
C PHE A 78 -2.85 -0.93 -4.44
N VAL A 79 -3.87 -1.29 -5.21
CA VAL A 79 -4.16 -0.66 -6.52
C VAL A 79 -5.58 -0.09 -6.53
N ILE A 80 -5.70 1.19 -6.86
CA ILE A 80 -6.98 1.86 -7.12
C ILE A 80 -7.09 2.12 -8.61
N ARG A 81 -8.23 1.72 -9.18
CA ARG A 81 -8.55 1.88 -10.59
C ARG A 81 -9.76 2.78 -10.76
N GLY A 82 -9.62 3.86 -11.52
CA GLY A 82 -10.78 4.70 -11.86
C GLY A 82 -11.69 4.10 -12.93
N ASP A 83 -11.20 3.12 -13.68
CA ASP A 83 -11.97 2.39 -14.71
C ASP A 83 -12.68 1.14 -14.16
N LYS A 84 -12.29 0.66 -12.97
CA LYS A 84 -12.87 -0.52 -12.32
C LYS A 84 -13.15 -0.27 -10.84
N PRO A 85 -14.41 -0.01 -10.44
CA PRO A 85 -14.79 0.24 -9.06
C PRO A 85 -14.94 -1.04 -8.20
N GLN A 86 -14.38 -2.17 -8.64
CA GLN A 86 -14.51 -3.45 -7.93
C GLN A 86 -13.49 -3.51 -6.79
N GLN A 87 -13.92 -3.92 -5.60
CA GLN A 87 -13.03 -4.23 -4.48
C GLN A 87 -12.77 -5.73 -4.44
N GLU A 88 -11.51 -6.13 -4.52
CA GLU A 88 -11.06 -7.53 -4.49
C GLU A 88 -9.78 -7.65 -3.68
N THR A 89 -9.65 -8.72 -2.90
CA THR A 89 -8.39 -9.07 -2.25
C THR A 89 -7.84 -10.34 -2.89
N LEU A 90 -6.63 -10.26 -3.44
CA LEU A 90 -5.97 -11.41 -4.05
C LEU A 90 -4.90 -11.95 -3.10
N ALA A 91 -5.24 -13.08 -2.47
CA ALA A 91 -4.36 -13.82 -1.56
C ALA A 91 -3.41 -14.75 -2.35
N VAL A 92 -2.56 -14.15 -3.19
CA VAL A 92 -1.54 -14.85 -3.98
C VAL A 92 -0.16 -14.60 -3.40
N LYS A 93 0.67 -15.64 -3.35
CA LYS A 93 2.08 -15.49 -2.97
C LYS A 93 2.76 -14.59 -4.01
N ARG A 94 3.49 -13.56 -3.60
CA ARG A 94 4.15 -12.59 -4.50
C ARG A 94 5.33 -11.94 -3.77
N ASN A 95 6.07 -11.08 -4.46
CA ASN A 95 7.05 -10.18 -3.86
C ASN A 95 7.10 -8.82 -4.58
N THR A 96 7.84 -7.85 -4.03
CA THR A 96 7.96 -6.49 -4.62
C THR A 96 8.44 -6.45 -6.08
N MET A 97 9.16 -7.47 -6.59
CA MET A 97 9.56 -7.53 -8.00
C MET A 97 8.36 -7.76 -8.94
N ASP A 98 7.28 -8.35 -8.42
CA ASP A 98 6.04 -8.60 -9.17
C ASP A 98 5.20 -7.33 -9.37
N ASN A 99 5.47 -6.27 -8.60
CA ASN A 99 4.66 -5.03 -8.62
C ASN A 99 4.70 -4.35 -9.99
N GLY A 100 5.89 -4.21 -10.58
CA GLY A 100 6.04 -3.59 -11.90
C GLY A 100 5.32 -4.38 -13.00
N ALA A 101 5.48 -5.70 -13.02
CA ALA A 101 4.80 -6.58 -13.97
C ALA A 101 3.26 -6.56 -13.79
N THR A 102 2.78 -6.48 -12.56
CA THR A 102 1.35 -6.39 -12.25
C THR A 102 0.75 -5.07 -12.74
N VAL A 103 1.44 -3.94 -12.54
CA VAL A 103 0.99 -2.62 -13.02
C VAL A 103 1.01 -2.57 -14.54
N LEU A 104 2.03 -3.14 -15.19
CA LEU A 104 2.11 -3.22 -16.65
C LEU A 104 0.91 -3.98 -17.24
N ASP A 105 0.58 -5.14 -16.68
CA ASP A 105 -0.59 -5.94 -17.05
C ASP A 105 -1.90 -5.17 -16.84
N ILE A 106 -2.06 -4.45 -15.71
CA ILE A 106 -3.23 -3.60 -15.45
C ILE A 106 -3.44 -2.55 -16.57
N LEU A 107 -2.34 -1.98 -17.07
CA LEU A 107 -2.35 -0.97 -18.14
C LEU A 107 -2.55 -1.58 -19.54
N GLY A 108 -2.78 -2.89 -19.65
CA GLY A 108 -2.96 -3.60 -20.92
C GLY A 108 -1.65 -3.94 -21.64
N GLY A 109 -0.52 -3.89 -20.92
CA GLY A 109 0.77 -4.33 -21.41
C GLY A 109 1.00 -5.83 -21.21
N ASP A 110 2.28 -6.22 -21.21
CA ASP A 110 2.67 -7.60 -20.96
C ASP A 110 2.55 -7.98 -19.47
N ASN A 111 2.57 -9.28 -19.17
CA ASN A 111 2.43 -9.81 -17.80
C ASN A 111 3.76 -10.15 -17.12
N TYR A 112 4.87 -9.70 -17.68
CA TYR A 112 6.21 -9.83 -17.11
C TYR A 112 7.02 -8.53 -17.26
N LEU A 113 7.91 -8.31 -16.30
CA LEU A 113 8.89 -7.23 -16.34
C LEU A 113 10.10 -7.62 -15.50
N GLY A 114 11.27 -7.75 -16.14
CA GLY A 114 12.46 -8.29 -15.47
C GLY A 114 12.19 -9.68 -14.87
N LEU A 115 12.44 -9.83 -13.57
CA LEU A 115 12.18 -11.06 -12.82
C LEU A 115 10.72 -11.19 -12.34
N GLY A 116 9.93 -10.12 -12.42
CA GLY A 116 8.56 -10.08 -11.93
C GLY A 116 7.58 -10.80 -12.85
N ARG A 117 6.51 -11.32 -12.24
CA ARG A 117 5.31 -11.82 -12.92
C ARG A 117 4.08 -11.13 -12.38
N SER A 118 3.20 -10.68 -13.28
CA SER A 118 1.90 -10.16 -12.88
C SER A 118 1.18 -11.21 -12.05
N SER A 119 0.55 -10.79 -10.97
CA SER A 119 -0.29 -11.71 -10.19
C SER A 119 -1.78 -11.56 -10.46
N LEU A 120 -2.14 -10.92 -11.57
CA LEU A 120 -3.49 -10.97 -12.12
C LEU A 120 -3.59 -12.10 -13.16
N SER A 121 -2.74 -12.06 -14.18
CA SER A 121 -2.76 -13.00 -15.30
C SER A 121 -1.61 -14.01 -15.31
N GLY A 122 -0.57 -13.79 -14.50
CA GLY A 122 0.59 -14.67 -14.39
C GLY A 122 0.58 -15.52 -13.11
N GLN A 123 1.23 -16.68 -13.15
CA GLN A 123 1.63 -17.39 -11.94
C GLN A 123 2.89 -16.73 -11.38
N SER A 124 2.84 -16.30 -10.11
CA SER A 124 3.99 -15.74 -9.42
C SER A 124 5.13 -16.77 -9.34
N ASN A 125 6.38 -16.37 -9.58
CA ASN A 125 7.53 -17.29 -9.54
C ASN A 125 8.11 -17.49 -8.12
N VAL A 126 7.32 -17.34 -7.06
CA VAL A 126 7.78 -17.40 -5.66
C VAL A 126 8.04 -18.84 -5.16
N GLY A 127 8.28 -19.77 -6.08
CA GLY A 127 8.46 -21.19 -5.80
C GLY A 127 9.70 -21.54 -4.98
N ASN A 128 10.80 -20.77 -5.06
CA ASN A 128 12.12 -21.23 -4.59
C ASN A 128 12.90 -20.29 -3.65
N LEU A 129 12.29 -19.23 -3.10
CA LEU A 129 13.01 -18.28 -2.23
C LEU A 129 12.28 -18.03 -0.90
N PRO A 130 12.76 -18.61 0.23
CA PRO A 130 12.15 -18.49 1.55
C PRO A 130 12.10 -17.07 2.14
N GLN A 131 12.91 -16.15 1.61
CA GLN A 131 13.07 -14.78 2.13
C GLN A 131 11.97 -13.80 1.68
N TYR A 132 11.15 -14.17 0.70
CA TYR A 132 10.13 -13.28 0.15
C TYR A 132 8.77 -13.57 0.81
N GLN A 133 8.44 -12.68 1.73
CA GLN A 133 7.21 -12.67 2.50
C GLN A 133 6.00 -12.43 1.61
N ARG A 134 4.84 -12.90 2.07
CA ARG A 134 3.57 -12.78 1.34
C ARG A 134 3.20 -11.30 1.27
N GLU A 135 2.68 -10.84 0.13
CA GLU A 135 2.07 -9.53 0.01
C GLU A 135 0.67 -9.77 -0.54
N ASN A 136 -0.37 -9.23 0.09
CA ASN A 136 -1.72 -9.33 -0.42
C ASN A 136 -1.99 -8.16 -1.36
N ILE A 137 -2.60 -8.39 -2.53
CA ILE A 137 -3.16 -7.26 -3.29
C ILE A 137 -4.46 -6.86 -2.63
N GLY A 138 -4.54 -5.62 -2.16
CA GLY A 138 -5.85 -4.96 -2.02
C GLY A 138 -6.15 -4.23 -3.32
N VAL A 139 -7.30 -4.51 -3.93
CA VAL A 139 -7.93 -3.62 -4.91
C VAL A 139 -9.13 -3.07 -4.17
N GLU A 140 -9.20 -1.77 -3.87
CA GLU A 140 -10.35 -1.18 -3.17
C GLU A 140 -10.83 0.05 -3.94
N ALA A 141 -12.15 0.11 -4.10
CA ALA A 141 -12.87 1.27 -4.55
C ALA A 141 -13.74 1.78 -3.39
N GLY A 142 -13.12 2.15 -2.28
CA GLY A 142 -13.88 2.56 -1.11
C GLY A 142 -12.96 3.04 -0.01
N TYR A 143 -13.35 4.11 0.67
CA TYR A 143 -12.65 4.60 1.84
C TYR A 143 -12.77 3.55 2.97
N HIS A 144 -11.65 2.99 3.39
CA HIS A 144 -11.55 2.31 4.67
C HIS A 144 -11.03 3.30 5.72
N PRO A 145 -11.52 3.21 6.98
CA PRO A 145 -10.94 3.96 8.07
C PRO A 145 -9.43 3.63 8.18
N PRO A 146 -8.60 4.55 8.70
CA PRO A 146 -7.19 4.28 8.95
C PRO A 146 -7.04 2.95 9.67
N VAL A 147 -6.02 2.16 9.31
CA VAL A 147 -5.65 0.98 10.10
C VAL A 147 -5.53 1.46 11.56
N GLU A 148 -6.35 0.89 12.44
CA GLU A 148 -6.27 1.20 13.86
C GLU A 148 -4.89 0.78 14.33
N ILE A 149 -4.04 1.79 14.51
CA ILE A 149 -2.79 1.63 15.20
C ILE A 149 -3.18 1.44 16.67
N PRO A 150 -2.83 0.30 17.30
CA PRO A 150 -3.14 0.05 18.70
C PRO A 150 -2.52 1.09 19.64
#